data_AF-A0A925E257-F1
#
_entry.id   AF-A0A925E257-F1
#
_cell.length_a   1.000
_cell.length_b   1.000
_cell.length_c   1.000
_cell.angle_alpha   90.00
_cell.angle_beta   90.00
_cell.angle_gamma   90.00
#
_symmetry.space_group_name_H-M   'P 1'
#
loop_
_entity.id
_entity.type
_entity.pdbx_description
1 polymer ?
#
loop_
_entity_poly.entity_id
_entity_poly.type
_entity_poly.pdbx_seq_one_letter_code
_entity_poly.pdbx_strand_id
1 'polypeptide(L)'
;MTNNTHPPLFTCLSPSLLHLYDVSSSIVVIIDVLRATSTIATALHNGAKAIVPVDSVAECIRIGKQIEAITAGERDGQVAEGLEYGNSPFEYP
;
A
#
# COMPACT_ATOMS: atom_id res chain seq x y z
N MET A 1 17.15 -18.84 -33.17
CA MET A 1 16.27 -17.84 -32.54
C MET A 1 15.87 -18.41 -31.18
N THR A 2 16.33 -17.83 -30.08
CA THR A 2 15.95 -18.31 -28.74
C THR A 2 14.51 -17.88 -28.48
N ASN A 3 13.60 -18.85 -28.39
CA ASN A 3 12.24 -18.60 -27.92
C ASN A 3 12.33 -18.03 -26.51
N ASN A 4 12.09 -16.74 -26.36
CA ASN A 4 12.07 -16.11 -25.05
C ASN A 4 10.80 -16.56 -24.34
N THR A 5 10.94 -17.51 -23.41
CA THR A 5 9.83 -18.13 -22.66
C THR A 5 9.45 -17.34 -21.41
N HIS A 6 10.08 -16.19 -21.16
CA HIS A 6 9.79 -15.38 -19.98
C HIS A 6 8.47 -14.61 -20.15
N PRO A 7 7.68 -14.45 -19.08
CA PRO A 7 6.52 -13.58 -19.10
C PRO A 7 6.92 -12.14 -19.47
N PRO A 8 6.08 -11.42 -20.23
CA PRO A 8 6.33 -10.02 -20.53
C PRO A 8 6.28 -9.18 -19.24
N LEU A 9 7.12 -8.15 -19.16
CA LEU A 9 7.18 -7.21 -18.04
C LEU A 9 6.79 -5.81 -18.53
N PHE A 10 5.86 -5.18 -17.80
CA PHE A 10 5.41 -3.82 -18.08
C PHE A 10 5.57 -2.96 -16.82
N THR A 11 5.82 -1.67 -17.02
CA THR A 11 5.92 -0.70 -15.93
C THR A 11 4.86 0.38 -16.11
N CYS A 12 3.91 0.45 -15.19
CA CYS A 12 2.93 1.53 -15.10
C CYS A 12 3.44 2.58 -14.09
N LEU A 13 3.76 3.79 -14.55
CA LEU A 13 4.41 4.82 -13.72
C LEU A 13 3.47 5.55 -12.77
N SER A 14 2.15 5.40 -12.92
CA SER A 14 1.15 6.05 -12.09
C SER A 14 -0.13 5.21 -12.07
N PRO A 15 -0.80 5.04 -10.91
CA PRO A 15 -2.10 4.37 -10.84
C PRO A 15 -3.13 4.94 -11.83
N SER A 16 -3.08 6.24 -12.12
CA SER A 16 -3.98 6.89 -13.09
C SER A 16 -3.84 6.35 -14.52
N LEU A 17 -2.70 5.75 -14.85
CA LEU A 17 -2.43 5.14 -16.16
C LEU A 17 -2.80 3.65 -16.22
N LEU A 18 -3.27 3.06 -15.11
CA LEU A 18 -3.53 1.61 -15.03
C LEU A 18 -4.54 1.13 -16.09
N HIS A 19 -5.51 1.98 -16.46
CA HIS A 19 -6.51 1.67 -17.49
C HIS A 19 -5.93 1.44 -18.89
N LEU A 20 -4.66 1.79 -19.13
CA LEU A 20 -3.95 1.54 -20.40
C LEU A 20 -3.34 0.13 -20.47
N TYR A 21 -3.42 -0.64 -19.39
CA TYR A 21 -2.84 -1.99 -19.28
C TYR A 21 -3.95 -3.02 -19.02
N ASP A 22 -3.91 -4.15 -19.72
CA ASP A 22 -4.73 -5.31 -19.35
C ASP A 22 -4.05 -6.08 -18.21
N VAL A 23 -4.68 -6.04 -17.03
CA VAL A 23 -4.19 -6.71 -15.82
C VAL A 23 -5.02 -7.92 -15.41
N SER A 24 -5.98 -8.34 -16.25
CA SER A 24 -6.93 -9.42 -15.93
C SER A 24 -6.25 -10.77 -15.65
N SER A 25 -5.09 -11.01 -16.26
CA SER A 25 -4.29 -12.24 -16.08
C SER A 25 -2.83 -11.92 -15.78
N SER A 26 -2.58 -10.97 -14.89
CA SER A 26 -1.25 -10.44 -14.58
C SER A 26 -0.92 -10.53 -13.10
N ILE A 27 0.37 -10.72 -12.78
CA ILE A 27 0.90 -10.45 -11.43
C ILE A 27 1.17 -8.95 -11.35
N VAL A 28 0.50 -8.26 -10.43
CA VAL A 28 0.68 -6.81 -10.21
C VAL A 28 1.53 -6.58 -8.98
N VAL A 29 2.63 -5.83 -9.15
CA VAL A 29 3.49 -5.40 -8.06
C VAL A 29 3.30 -3.89 -7.87
N ILE A 30 2.71 -3.50 -6.75
CA ILE A 30 2.53 -2.09 -6.38
C ILE A 30 3.83 -1.60 -5.74
N ILE A 31 4.33 -0.45 -6.20
CA ILE A 31 5.55 0.17 -5.71
C ILE A 31 5.26 1.61 -5.33
N ASP A 32 5.40 1.90 -4.04
CA ASP A 32 5.46 3.24 -3.47
C ASP A 32 6.50 3.21 -2.35
N VAL A 33 7.76 3.38 -2.73
CA VAL A 33 8.90 3.24 -1.82
C VAL A 33 8.89 4.33 -0.74
N LEU A 34 8.37 5.52 -1.06
CA LEU A 34 8.38 6.70 -0.20
C LEU A 34 6.93 7.20 0.00
N ARG A 35 6.15 6.56 0.87
CA ARG A 35 6.56 5.56 1.88
C ARG A 35 5.62 4.35 2.01
N ALA A 36 4.49 4.33 1.32
CA ALA A 36 3.40 3.40 1.65
C ALA A 36 3.83 1.93 1.60
N THR A 37 4.43 1.46 0.52
CA THR A 37 4.80 0.03 0.41
C THR A 37 5.97 -0.35 1.32
N SER A 38 6.88 0.59 1.62
CA SER A 38 7.93 0.37 2.64
C SER A 38 7.32 0.22 4.03
N THR A 39 6.37 1.09 4.40
CA THR A 39 5.66 1.03 5.67
C THR A 39 4.88 -0.28 5.81
N ILE A 40 4.16 -0.68 4.77
CA ILE A 40 3.40 -1.95 4.72
C ILE A 40 4.33 -3.14 4.92
N ALA A 41 5.46 -3.18 4.20
CA ALA A 41 6.43 -4.26 4.31
C ALA A 41 7.01 -4.35 5.73
N THR A 42 7.38 -3.22 6.34
CA THR A 42 7.89 -3.17 7.72
C THR A 42 6.85 -3.62 8.74
N ALA A 43 5.62 -3.10 8.67
CA ALA A 43 4.56 -3.46 9.61
C ALA A 43 4.26 -4.97 9.57
N LEU A 44 4.15 -5.55 8.36
CA LEU A 44 3.95 -7.00 8.19
C LEU A 44 5.15 -7.80 8.70
N HIS A 45 6.38 -7.35 8.40
CA HIS A 45 7.60 -7.99 8.87
C HIS A 45 7.66 -8.08 10.40
N ASN A 46 7.24 -7.01 11.08
CA ASN A 46 7.28 -6.96 12.54
C ASN A 46 6.07 -7.61 13.23
N GLY A 47 5.16 -8.23 12.45
CA GLY A 47 4.10 -9.08 13.00
C GLY A 47 2.69 -8.52 12.89
N ALA A 48 2.45 -7.45 12.13
CA ALA A 48 1.09 -7.05 11.77
C ALA A 48 0.40 -8.22 11.05
N LYS A 49 -0.79 -8.61 11.55
CA LYS A 49 -1.55 -9.74 11.01
C LYS A 49 -2.05 -9.49 9.58
N ALA A 50 -2.43 -8.25 9.29
CA ALA A 50 -2.95 -7.81 8.00
C ALA A 50 -2.81 -6.30 7.86
N ILE A 51 -2.79 -5.83 6.62
CA ILE A 51 -2.96 -4.41 6.27
C ILE A 51 -4.28 -4.24 5.53
N VAL A 52 -5.07 -3.25 5.93
CA VAL A 52 -6.32 -2.88 5.27
C VAL A 52 -6.16 -1.49 4.63
N PRO A 53 -5.84 -1.41 3.32
CA PRO A 53 -5.76 -0.13 2.64
C PRO A 53 -7.17 0.46 2.45
N VAL A 54 -7.29 1.76 2.68
CA VAL A 54 -8.53 2.55 2.52
C VAL A 54 -8.20 3.87 1.82
N ASP A 55 -9.20 4.49 1.18
CA ASP A 55 -9.01 5.71 0.39
C ASP A 55 -9.22 7.01 1.18
N SER A 56 -9.77 6.94 2.40
CA SER A 56 -10.09 8.11 3.21
C SER A 56 -9.80 7.94 4.70
N VAL A 57 -9.49 9.05 5.37
CA VAL A 57 -9.21 9.11 6.81
C VAL A 57 -10.44 8.71 7.62
N ALA A 58 -11.63 9.19 7.21
CA ALA A 58 -12.88 8.85 7.87
C ALA A 58 -13.15 7.34 7.85
N GLU A 59 -12.89 6.69 6.72
CA GLU A 59 -13.04 5.25 6.59
C GLU A 59 -11.99 4.47 7.40
N CYS A 60 -10.75 4.95 7.44
CA CYS A 60 -9.69 4.38 8.28
C CYS A 60 -10.11 4.35 9.76
N ILE A 61 -10.61 5.48 10.27
CA ILE A 61 -11.09 5.60 11.65
C ILE A 61 -12.30 4.68 11.88
N ARG A 62 -13.25 4.65 10.94
CA ARG A 62 -14.46 3.84 11.05
C ARG A 62 -14.14 2.35 11.10
N ILE A 63 -13.34 1.85 10.16
CA ILE A 63 -12.96 0.43 10.08
C ILE A 63 -12.05 0.06 11.26
N GLY A 64 -11.05 0.88 11.60
CA GLY A 64 -10.14 0.61 12.71
C GLY A 64 -10.87 0.38 14.04
N LYS A 65 -11.90 1.19 14.33
CA LYS A 65 -12.78 0.97 15.50
C LYS A 65 -13.59 -0.32 15.42
N GLN A 66 -14.06 -0.70 14.23
CA GLN A 66 -14.89 -1.91 14.06
C GLN A 66 -14.12 -3.21 14.24
N ILE A 67 -12.83 -3.22 13.85
CA ILE A 67 -12.00 -4.42 13.90
C ILE A 67 -10.93 -4.38 14.99
N GLU A 68 -10.97 -3.36 15.85
CA GLU A 68 -10.00 -3.11 16.91
C GLU A 68 -8.54 -3.09 16.39
N ALA A 69 -8.32 -2.40 15.26
CA ALA A 69 -7.01 -2.22 14.65
C ALA A 69 -6.46 -0.81 14.90
N ILE A 70 -5.13 -0.69 14.90
CA ILE A 70 -4.45 0.61 14.84
C ILE A 70 -4.81 1.31 13.53
N THR A 71 -4.91 2.63 13.56
CA THR A 71 -5.20 3.45 12.38
C THR A 71 -3.94 4.19 11.97
N ALA A 72 -3.62 4.16 10.68
CA ALA A 72 -2.40 4.76 10.20
C ALA A 72 -2.52 5.34 8.79
N GLY A 73 -1.81 6.43 8.54
CA GLY A 73 -1.82 7.10 7.26
C GLY A 73 -1.27 8.52 7.32
N GLU A 74 -1.19 9.15 6.15
CA GLU A 74 -0.64 10.50 6.05
C GLU A 74 -1.46 11.41 5.12
N ARG A 75 -1.28 12.71 5.32
CA ARG A 75 -1.61 13.78 4.37
C ARG A 75 -0.45 14.76 4.39
N ASP A 76 0.02 15.14 3.20
CA ASP A 76 1.14 16.06 3.02
C ASP A 76 2.40 15.63 3.82
N GLY A 77 2.62 14.31 3.94
CA GLY A 77 3.75 13.72 4.66
C GLY A 77 3.61 13.67 6.18
N GLN A 78 2.54 14.22 6.75
CA GLN A 78 2.26 14.27 8.19
C GLN A 78 1.17 13.25 8.56
N VAL A 79 1.14 12.84 9.83
CA VAL A 79 0.06 11.98 10.35
C VAL A 79 -1.27 12.68 10.10
N ALA A 80 -2.20 11.98 9.44
CA ALA A 80 -3.50 12.57 9.16
C ALA A 80 -4.30 12.73 10.48
N GLU A 81 -5.04 13.83 10.60
CA GLU A 81 -5.78 14.16 11.82
C GLU A 81 -6.72 13.02 12.25
N GLY A 82 -6.60 12.59 13.51
CA GLY A 82 -7.41 11.53 14.09
C GLY A 82 -6.88 10.10 13.89
N LEU A 83 -5.77 9.92 13.17
CA LEU A 83 -5.07 8.63 13.09
C LEU A 83 -4.06 8.47 14.23
N GLU A 84 -3.78 7.23 14.61
CA GLU A 84 -2.87 6.91 15.71
C GLU A 84 -1.39 6.90 15.25
N TYR A 85 -1.14 6.42 14.03
CA TYR A 85 0.21 6.28 13.45
C TYR A 85 0.33 6.99 12.10
N GLY A 86 1.56 7.32 11.71
CA GLY A 86 1.89 7.88 10.40
C GLY A 86 2.22 6.84 9.34
N ASN A 87 2.83 7.33 8.25
CA ASN A 87 3.32 6.50 7.15
C ASN A 87 4.86 6.40 7.18
N SER A 88 5.48 6.44 8.37
CA SER A 88 6.92 6.18 8.51
C SER A 88 7.15 4.72 8.88
N PRO A 89 8.00 3.97 8.14
CA PRO A 89 8.30 2.58 8.50
C PRO A 89 8.86 2.42 9.93
N PHE A 90 9.54 3.45 10.45
CA PHE A 90 10.13 3.44 11.79
C PHE A 90 9.11 3.55 12.93
N GLU A 91 7.84 3.85 12.64
CA GLU A 91 6.78 3.98 13.64
C GLU A 91 6.17 2.63 14.03
N TYR A 92 6.47 1.57 13.28
CA TYR A 92 5.90 0.24 13.48
C TYR A 92 6.95 -0.60 14.24
N PRO A 93 6.68 -0.96 15.51
CA PRO A 93 7.59 -1.76 16.33
C PRO A 93 7.74 -3.17 15.78
#